data_AF-M7MPN8-F1
#
_entry.id   AF-M7MPN8-F1
#
_cell.length_a   1.000
_cell.length_b   1.000
_cell.length_c   1.000
_cell.angle_alpha   90.00
_cell.angle_beta   90.00
_cell.angle_gamma   90.00
#
_symmetry.space_group_name_H-M   'P 1'
#
loop_
_entity.id
_entity.type
_entity.pdbx_description
1 polymer ?
#
loop_
_entity_poly.entity_id
_entity_poly.type
_entity_poly.pdbx_seq_one_letter_code
_entity_poly.pdbx_strand_id
1 'polypeptide(L)'
;MTSRPEPQTNRTRTIRYHSPEADKKKLFENTGLEQLRALADGRTPPPPISSHVGLEFVCVAEGEVVMSAQPDRSHDNPTGSVHG
;
A
#
# COMPACT_ATOMS: atom_id res chain seq x y z
N MET A 1 17.84 -40.93 -10.22
CA MET A 1 18.21 -39.54 -9.85
C MET A 1 17.15 -38.63 -10.44
N THR A 2 16.20 -38.15 -9.63
CA THR A 2 15.22 -37.15 -10.07
C THR A 2 15.83 -35.77 -9.81
N SER A 3 16.14 -35.03 -10.88
CA SER A 3 16.63 -33.65 -10.76
C SER A 3 15.59 -32.78 -10.06
N ARG A 4 16.02 -32.08 -9.01
CA ARG A 4 15.22 -31.08 -8.32
C ARG A 4 14.94 -29.92 -9.31
N PRO A 5 13.68 -29.49 -9.48
CA PRO A 5 13.39 -28.36 -10.36
C PRO A 5 14.17 -27.13 -9.89
N GLU A 6 14.77 -26.41 -10.85
CA GLU A 6 15.50 -25.17 -10.57
C GLU A 6 14.57 -24.14 -9.95
N PRO A 7 15.03 -23.36 -8.95
CA PRO A 7 14.21 -22.33 -8.33
C PRO A 7 13.82 -21.29 -9.37
N GLN A 8 12.52 -21.00 -9.47
CA GLN A 8 12.01 -19.92 -10.31
C GLN A 8 12.57 -18.58 -9.80
N THR A 9 13.54 -18.02 -10.53
CA THR A 9 14.21 -16.77 -10.17
C THR A 9 13.37 -15.54 -10.54
N ASN A 10 12.51 -15.67 -11.55
CA ASN A 10 11.62 -14.60 -11.98
C ASN A 10 10.25 -14.74 -11.32
N ARG A 11 9.80 -13.66 -10.67
CA ARG A 11 8.47 -13.55 -10.07
C ARG A 11 7.75 -12.36 -10.68
N THR A 12 6.45 -12.46 -10.85
CA THR A 12 5.61 -11.38 -11.35
C THR A 12 4.40 -11.21 -10.45
N ARG A 13 3.98 -9.96 -10.26
CA ARG A 13 2.75 -9.59 -9.56
C ARG A 13 2.00 -8.56 -10.39
N THR A 14 0.69 -8.73 -10.50
CA THR A 14 -0.20 -7.70 -11.05
C THR A 14 -0.83 -6.93 -9.90
N ILE A 15 -0.74 -5.60 -9.95
CA ILE A 15 -1.30 -4.70 -8.95
C ILE A 15 -2.50 -3.98 -9.57
N ARG A 16 -3.61 -3.95 -8.84
CA ARG A 16 -4.81 -3.18 -9.18
C ARG A 16 -4.93 -2.06 -8.16
N TYR A 17 -5.18 -0.85 -8.64
CA TYR A 17 -5.30 0.34 -7.80
C TYR A 17 -6.36 1.28 -8.36
N HIS A 18 -6.86 2.19 -7.51
CA HIS A 18 -7.80 3.23 -7.92
C HIS A 18 -7.04 4.43 -8.51
N SER A 19 -7.46 4.94 -9.68
CA SER A 19 -6.83 6.15 -10.23
C SER A 19 -7.11 7.36 -9.32
N PRO A 20 -6.09 8.12 -8.90
CA PRO A 20 -6.26 9.26 -8.01
C PRO A 20 -6.91 10.46 -8.71
N GLU A 21 -7.00 10.46 -10.04
CA GLU A 21 -7.52 11.58 -10.83
C GLU A 21 -9.01 11.83 -10.58
N ALA A 22 -9.78 10.77 -10.31
CA ALA A 22 -11.22 10.85 -10.04
C ALA A 22 -11.52 11.61 -8.73
N ASP A 23 -10.62 11.57 -7.76
CA ASP A 23 -10.84 12.10 -6.41
C ASP A 23 -9.94 13.30 -6.07
N LYS A 24 -9.02 13.68 -6.97
CA LYS A 24 -8.09 14.82 -6.80
C LYS A 24 -8.77 16.12 -6.37
N LYS A 25 -9.98 16.42 -6.85
CA LYS A 25 -10.69 17.65 -6.50
C LYS A 25 -11.17 17.63 -5.03
N LYS A 26 -11.68 16.48 -4.56
CA LYS A 26 -12.17 16.28 -3.19
C LYS A 26 -11.06 16.34 -2.13
N LEU A 27 -9.81 16.07 -2.53
CA LEU A 27 -8.65 16.22 -1.65
C LEU A 27 -8.50 17.66 -1.15
N PHE A 28 -8.78 18.66 -1.99
CA PHE A 28 -8.58 20.08 -1.64
C PHE A 28 -9.78 20.70 -0.92
N GLU A 29 -10.87 19.95 -0.75
CA GLU A 29 -12.10 20.42 -0.09
C GLU A 29 -12.08 20.15 1.42
N ASN A 30 -11.16 19.29 1.90
CA ASN A 30 -11.04 18.89 3.29
C ASN A 30 -9.67 19.29 3.87
N THR A 31 -9.59 19.42 5.19
CA THR A 31 -8.29 19.45 5.86
C THR A 31 -7.57 18.10 5.70
N GLY A 32 -6.24 18.09 5.84
CA GLY A 32 -5.46 16.85 5.76
C GLY A 32 -5.92 15.79 6.79
N LEU A 33 -6.30 16.20 8.00
CA LEU A 33 -6.80 15.30 9.03
C LEU A 33 -8.15 14.68 8.64
N GLU A 34 -9.08 15.48 8.12
CA GLU A 34 -10.38 14.98 7.63
C GLU A 34 -10.19 14.00 6.48
N GLN A 35 -9.24 14.27 5.59
CA GLN A 35 -8.92 13.38 4.49
C GLN A 35 -8.35 12.04 4.98
N LEU A 36 -7.40 12.05 5.92
CA LEU A 36 -6.83 10.83 6.49
C LEU A 36 -7.90 10.02 7.25
N ARG A 37 -8.80 10.68 7.98
CA ARG A 37 -9.95 10.02 8.62
C ARG A 37 -10.88 9.38 7.59
N ALA A 38 -11.17 10.08 6.49
CA ALA A 38 -11.99 9.51 5.42
C ALA A 38 -11.35 8.27 4.76
N LEU A 39 -10.02 8.22 4.68
CA LEU A 39 -9.28 7.03 4.23
C LEU A 39 -9.41 5.87 5.23
N ALA A 40 -9.21 6.14 6.53
CA ALA A 40 -9.35 5.14 7.59
C ALA A 40 -10.78 4.58 7.68
N ASP A 41 -11.79 5.43 7.49
CA ASP A 41 -13.21 5.06 7.50
C ASP A 41 -13.67 4.37 6.20
N GLY A 42 -12.81 4.28 5.17
CA GLY A 42 -13.16 3.75 3.85
C GLY A 42 -14.13 4.61 3.04
N ARG A 43 -14.33 5.89 3.41
CA ARG A 43 -15.18 6.85 2.69
C ARG A 43 -14.53 7.37 1.41
N THR A 44 -13.20 7.32 1.34
CA THR A 44 -12.40 7.69 0.17
C THR A 44 -11.57 6.49 -0.26
N PRO A 45 -11.42 6.22 -1.57
CA PRO A 45 -10.53 5.17 -2.04
C PRO A 45 -9.09 5.39 -1.56
N PRO A 46 -8.36 4.31 -1.23
CA PRO A 46 -6.97 4.43 -0.83
C PRO A 46 -6.09 4.95 -1.98
N PRO A 47 -5.01 5.68 -1.70
CA PRO A 47 -4.08 6.11 -2.73
C PRO A 47 -3.42 4.90 -3.41
N PRO A 48 -2.94 5.03 -4.67
CA PRO A 48 -2.34 3.92 -5.39
C PRO A 48 -1.26 3.17 -4.62
N ILE A 49 -0.41 3.89 -3.88
CA ILE A 49 0.67 3.32 -3.07
C ILE A 49 0.17 2.25 -2.07
N SER A 50 -1.06 2.38 -1.58
CA SER A 50 -1.64 1.39 -0.67
C SER A 50 -1.76 0.02 -1.30
N SER A 51 -2.04 -0.05 -2.60
CA SER A 51 -2.14 -1.33 -3.31
C SER A 51 -0.78 -1.99 -3.58
N HIS A 52 0.31 -1.23 -3.53
CA HIS A 52 1.66 -1.75 -3.72
C HIS A 52 2.17 -2.48 -2.48
N VAL A 53 2.05 -1.84 -1.31
CA VAL A 53 2.62 -2.38 -0.05
C VAL A 53 1.56 -2.93 0.91
N GLY A 54 0.29 -2.97 0.50
CA GLY A 54 -0.83 -3.34 1.37
C GLY A 54 -1.00 -2.37 2.53
N LEU A 55 -0.92 -1.06 2.26
CA LEU A 55 -1.01 -0.01 3.29
C LEU A 55 -2.44 0.19 3.75
N GLU A 56 -2.64 0.22 5.06
CA GLU A 56 -3.92 0.51 5.72
C GLU A 56 -3.72 1.57 6.81
N PHE A 57 -4.71 2.44 6.99
CA PHE A 57 -4.76 3.41 8.09
C PHE A 57 -5.52 2.78 9.26
N VAL A 58 -4.81 2.52 10.36
CA VAL A 58 -5.36 1.84 11.55
C VAL A 58 -5.96 2.85 12.52
N CYS A 59 -5.28 3.98 12.72
CA CYS A 59 -5.74 5.06 13.59
C CYS A 59 -5.34 6.41 13.00
N VAL A 60 -6.24 7.39 13.06
CA VAL A 60 -5.98 8.77 12.62
C VAL A 60 -6.52 9.75 13.65
N ALA A 61 -5.60 10.34 14.41
CA ALA A 61 -5.87 11.37 15.41
C ALA A 61 -5.03 12.63 15.12
N GLU A 62 -5.35 13.72 15.80
CA GLU A 62 -4.49 14.89 15.75
C GLU A 62 -3.17 14.59 16.47
N GLY A 63 -2.04 14.79 15.78
CA GLY A 63 -0.71 14.48 16.30
C GLY A 63 -0.29 13.00 16.21
N GLU A 64 -1.17 12.08 15.80
CA GLU A 64 -0.84 10.66 15.67
C GLU A 64 -1.55 9.99 14.49
N VAL A 65 -0.79 9.23 13.71
CA VAL A 65 -1.33 8.34 12.66
C VAL A 65 -0.65 6.98 12.78
N VAL A 66 -1.45 5.93 12.89
CA VAL A 66 -0.98 4.55 12.87
C VAL A 66 -1.36 3.92 11.54
N MET A 67 -0.36 3.38 10.84
CA MET A 67 -0.55 2.66 9.59
C MET A 67 0.05 1.25 9.71
N SER A 68 -0.55 0.30 9.01
CA SER A 68 0.00 -1.04 8.81
C SER A 68 0.29 -1.28 7.33
N ALA A 69 1.27 -2.14 7.04
CA ALA A 69 1.58 -2.58 5.68
C ALA A 69 1.69 -4.10 5.64
N GLN A 70 1.39 -4.70 4.49
CA GLN A 70 1.56 -6.12 4.21
C GLN A 70 2.51 -6.29 3.01
N PRO A 71 3.82 -6.02 3.21
CA PRO A 71 4.79 -6.13 2.14
C PRO A 71 4.94 -7.58 1.68
N ASP A 72 5.08 -7.78 0.38
CA ASP A 72 5.46 -9.05 -0.21
C ASP A 72 6.91 -9.05 -0.73
N ARG A 73 7.33 -10.19 -1.29
CA ARG A 73 8.68 -10.45 -1.82
C ARG A 73 9.15 -9.47 -2.89
N SER A 74 8.26 -8.75 -3.57
CA SER A 74 8.64 -7.69 -4.50
C SER A 74 9.24 -6.46 -3.82
N HIS A 75 9.13 -6.37 -2.49
CA HIS A 75 9.68 -5.29 -1.67
C HIS A 75 10.97 -5.69 -0.96
N ASP A 76 11.44 -6.93 -1.16
CA ASP A 76 12.66 -7.41 -0.53
C ASP A 76 13.89 -6.69 -1.11
N ASN A 77 14.87 -6.46 -0.25
CA ASN A 77 16.21 -6.03 -0.61
C ASN A 77 17.09 -7.26 -0.99
N PRO A 78 18.37 -7.07 -1.39
CA PRO A 78 19.25 -8.19 -1.74
C PRO A 78 19.52 -9.19 -0.61
N THR A 79 19.30 -8.83 0.66
CA THR A 79 19.45 -9.74 1.80
C THR A 79 18.18 -10.54 2.10
N GLY A 80 17.08 -10.26 1.39
CA GLY A 80 15.80 -10.97 1.52
C GLY A 80 14.90 -10.45 2.64
N SER A 81 15.18 -9.26 3.19
CA SER A 81 14.28 -8.54 4.11
C SER A 81 13.56 -7.41 3.37
N VAL A 82 12.45 -6.92 3.93
CA VAL A 82 11.76 -5.73 3.39
C VAL A 82 12.74 -4.54 3.30
N HIS A 83 12.75 -3.86 2.16
CA HIS A 83 13.54 -2.64 1.97
C HIS A 83 12.90 -1.46 2.73
N GLY A 84 13.72 -0.69 3.44
CA GLY A 84 13.32 0.49 4.19
C GLY A 84 13.63 1.80 3.48
#